data_AF-A0AAN8SVW0-F1
#
_entry.id   AF-A0AAN8SVW0-F1
#
_cell.length_a   1.000
_cell.length_b   1.000
_cell.length_c   1.000
_cell.angle_alpha   90.00
_cell.angle_beta   90.00
_cell.angle_gamma   90.00
#
_symmetry.space_group_name_H-M   'P 1'
#
loop_
_entity.id
_entity.type
_entity.pdbx_description
1 polymer ?
#
loop_
_entity_poly.entity_id
_entity_poly.type
_entity_poly.pdbx_seq_one_letter_code
_entity_poly.pdbx_strand_id
1 'polypeptide(L)' 'MAFKFIAILLLKIIFFATFAWGENGLTIKSIQSEDGDVIDCVDIYEQPALYHPALKNHKIQLI' A
#
# COMPACT_ATOMS: atom_id res chain seq x y z
N MET A 1 35.58 -16.03 4.20
CA MET A 1 35.05 -15.32 3.01
C MET A 1 33.65 -15.78 2.62
N ALA A 2 33.39 -17.09 2.46
CA ALA A 2 32.06 -17.61 2.11
C ALA A 2 30.94 -17.31 3.13
N PHE A 3 31.22 -17.33 4.44
CA PHE A 3 30.24 -17.04 5.50
C PHE A 3 29.62 -15.64 5.39
N LYS A 4 30.42 -14.64 4.95
CA LYS A 4 29.94 -13.27 4.76
C LYS A 4 28.98 -13.15 3.58
N PHE A 5 29.18 -13.94 2.51
CA PHE A 5 28.25 -14.01 1.39
C PHE A 5 26.91 -14.65 1.78
N ILE A 6 26.96 -15.70 2.59
CA ILE A 6 25.76 -16.37 3.12
C ILE A 6 24.96 -15.40 4.00
N ALA A 7 25.63 -14.68 4.89
CA ALA A 7 24.97 -13.68 5.74
C ALA A 7 24.32 -12.56 4.93
N ILE A 8 24.99 -12.05 3.88
CA ILE A 8 24.44 -11.01 2.99
C ILE A 8 23.23 -11.53 2.21
N LEU A 9 23.26 -12.78 1.74
CA LEU A 9 22.15 -13.39 1.02
C LEU A 9 20.89 -13.51 1.89
N LEU A 10 21.04 -13.98 3.13
CA LEU A 10 19.93 -14.10 4.08
C LEU A 10 19.31 -12.73 4.42
N LEU A 11 20.14 -11.71 4.61
CA LEU A 11 19.68 -10.35 4.90
C LEU A 11 18.88 -9.73 3.74
N LYS A 12 19.29 -10.00 2.50
CA LYS A 12 18.54 -9.59 1.30
C LYS A 12 17.20 -10.32 1.18
N ILE A 13 17.14 -11.61 1.48
CA ILE A 13 15.90 -12.40 1.43
C ILE A 13 14.89 -11.87 2.47
N ILE A 14 15.36 -11.57 3.69
CA ILE A 14 14.52 -10.99 4.74
C ILE A 14 13.97 -9.63 4.31
N PHE A 15 14.81 -8.76 3.73
CA PHE A 15 14.37 -7.48 3.18
C PHE A 15 13.31 -7.64 2.08
N PHE A 16 13.50 -8.56 1.13
CA PHE A 16 12.49 -8.86 0.11
C PHE A 16 11.17 -9.36 0.70
N ALA A 17 11.23 -10.24 1.71
CA ALA A 17 10.04 -10.78 2.36
C ALA A 17 9.25 -9.74 3.16
N THR A 18 9.93 -8.77 3.80
CA THR A 18 9.26 -7.67 4.51
C THR A 18 8.67 -6.63 3.55
N PHE A 19 9.26 -6.45 2.37
CA PHE A 19 8.77 -5.47 1.37
C PHE A 19 7.69 -6.02 0.44
N ALA A 20 7.57 -7.34 0.26
CA ALA A 20 6.63 -7.95 -0.67
C ALA A 20 5.19 -8.08 -0.14
N TRP A 21 4.95 -7.81 1.14
CA TRP A 21 3.59 -7.77 1.70
C TRP A 21 3.06 -6.34 1.71
N GLY A 22 2.82 -5.81 0.51
CA GLY A 22 2.07 -4.58 0.29
C GLY A 22 0.57 -4.84 0.51
N GLU A 23 0.17 -4.79 1.77
CA GLU A 23 -1.10 -4.34 2.34
C GLU A 23 -2.32 -4.24 1.40
N ASN A 24 -3.05 -5.34 1.21
CA ASN A 24 -4.48 -5.30 0.86
C ASN A 24 -5.36 -5.08 2.11
N GLY A 25 -4.77 -4.68 3.24
CA GLY A 25 -5.43 -4.69 4.56
C GLY A 25 -6.46 -3.58 4.75
N LEU A 26 -6.42 -2.53 3.94
CA LEU A 26 -7.27 -1.35 4.05
C LEU A 26 -8.48 -1.38 3.09
N THR A 27 -8.53 -2.36 2.18
CA THR A 27 -9.62 -2.46 1.20
C THR A 27 -10.89 -2.96 1.87
N ILE A 28 -11.92 -2.12 1.86
CA ILE A 28 -13.25 -2.44 2.39
C ILE A 28 -14.05 -3.22 1.35
N LYS A 29 -13.91 -2.85 0.08
CA LYS A 29 -14.66 -3.45 -1.03
C LYS A 29 -13.90 -3.30 -2.34
N SER A 30 -13.86 -4.35 -3.15
CA SER A 30 -13.42 -4.26 -4.53
C SER A 30 -14.63 -4.21 -5.46
N ILE A 31 -14.63 -3.28 -6.41
CA ILE A 31 -15.62 -3.19 -7.49
C ILE A 31 -14.92 -3.43 -8.82
N GLN A 32 -15.60 -4.13 -9.73
CA GLN A 32 -15.13 -4.26 -11.11
C GLN A 32 -15.93 -3.32 -12.00
N SER A 33 -15.23 -2.47 -12.75
CA SER A 33 -15.83 -1.63 -13.78
C SER A 33 -16.25 -2.46 -14.99
N GLU A 34 -17.19 -1.94 -15.79
CA GLU A 34 -17.58 -2.54 -17.07
C GLU A 34 -16.38 -2.67 -18.03
N ASP A 35 -15.41 -1.77 -17.92
CA ASP A 35 -14.15 -1.76 -18.68
C ASP A 35 -13.15 -2.84 -18.20
N GLY A 36 -13.47 -3.55 -17.11
CA GLY A 36 -12.64 -4.63 -16.54
C GLY A 36 -11.69 -4.19 -15.43
N ASP A 37 -11.60 -2.90 -15.14
CA ASP A 37 -10.77 -2.36 -14.05
C ASP A 37 -11.29 -2.80 -12.68
N VAL A 38 -10.39 -3.27 -11.82
CA VAL A 38 -10.72 -3.57 -10.42
C VAL A 38 -10.31 -2.38 -9.56
N ILE A 39 -11.29 -1.74 -8.95
CA ILE A 39 -11.10 -0.57 -8.08
C ILE A 39 -11.35 -1.01 -6.64
N ASP A 40 -10.32 -0.82 -5.81
CA ASP A 40 -10.41 -1.06 -4.38
C ASP A 40 -10.86 0.20 -3.64
N CYS A 41 -11.99 0.08 -2.95
CA CYS A 41 -12.54 1.11 -2.08
C CYS A 41 -11.90 1.00 -0.69
N VAL A 42 -11.37 2.12 -0.22
CA VAL A 42 -10.83 2.31 1.14
C VAL A 42 -11.66 3.39 1.85
N ASP A 43 -11.52 3.51 3.18
CA ASP A 43 -12.17 4.61 3.92
C ASP A 43 -11.70 5.96 3.36
N ILE A 44 -12.64 6.90 3.20
CA ILE A 44 -12.35 8.20 2.60
C ILE A 44 -11.28 8.96 3.38
N TYR A 45 -11.22 8.84 4.70
CA TYR A 45 -10.22 9.51 5.54
C TYR A 45 -8.85 8.83 5.50
N GLU A 46 -8.80 7.57 5.06
CA GLU A 46 -7.57 6.77 4.97
C GLU A 46 -6.94 6.82 3.58
N GLN A 47 -7.59 7.50 2.63
CA GLN A 47 -7.08 7.67 1.27
C GLN A 47 -5.68 8.30 1.28
N PRO A 48 -4.68 7.67 0.63
CA PRO A 48 -3.31 8.18 0.60
C PRO A 48 -3.19 9.61 0.07
N ALA A 49 -4.10 10.00 -0.83
CA ALA A 49 -4.15 11.32 -1.42
C ALA A 49 -4.35 12.43 -0.38
N LEU A 50 -5.07 12.17 0.73
CA LEU A 50 -5.35 13.16 1.76
C LEU A 50 -4.14 13.47 2.65
N TYR A 51 -3.08 12.64 2.63
CA TYR A 51 -1.83 12.96 3.31
C TYR A 51 -1.02 14.07 2.61
N HIS A 52 -1.44 14.50 1.42
CA HIS A 52 -0.79 15.59 0.73
C HIS A 52 -0.87 16.87 1.57
N PRO A 53 0.24 17.60 1.80
CA PRO A 53 0.25 18.78 2.68
C PRO A 53 -0.78 19.86 2.34
N ALA A 54 -1.10 20.00 1.04
CA ALA A 54 -2.12 20.94 0.57
C ALA A 54 -3.55 20.59 1.01
N LEU A 55 -3.83 19.33 1.38
CA LEU A 55 -5.15 18.82 1.75
C LEU A 55 -5.33 18.63 3.26
N LYS A 56 -4.32 18.97 4.08
CA LYS A 56 -4.31 18.76 5.54
C LYS A 56 -5.54 19.31 6.29
N ASN A 57 -6.11 20.42 5.80
CA ASN A 57 -7.30 21.05 6.38
C ASN A 57 -8.48 21.07 5.41
N HIS A 58 -8.44 20.26 4.36
CA HIS A 58 -9.51 20.18 3.39
C HIS A 58 -10.73 19.49 4.03
N LYS A 59 -11.84 20.22 4.15
CA LYS A 59 -13.10 19.64 4.60
C LYS A 59 -13.71 18.85 3.46
N ILE A 60 -13.78 17.55 3.61
CA ILE A 60 -14.50 16.67 2.69
C ILE A 60 -15.99 17.03 2.76
N GLN A 61 -16.56 17.33 1.60
CA GLN A 61 -18.00 17.53 1.47
C GLN A 61 -18.61 16.20 1.05
N LEU A 62 -19.30 15.56 1.99
CA LEU A 62 -20.19 14.45 1.70
C LEU A 62 -21.56 15.06 1.42
N ILE A 63 -22.06 14.84 0.20
CA ILE A 63 -23.33 15.37 -0.30
C ILE A 63 -24.43 14.36 0.00
#